data_AF-A0A2V6ATB3-F1
#
_entry.id   AF-A0A2V6ATB3-F1
#
_cell.length_a   1.000
_cell.length_b   1.000
_cell.length_c   1.000
_cell.angle_alpha   90.00
_cell.angle_beta   90.00
_cell.angle_gamma   90.00
#
_symmetry.space_group_name_H-M   'P 1'
#
loop_
_entity.id
_entity.type
_entity.pdbx_description
1 polymer ?
#
loop_
_entity_poly.entity_id
_entity_poly.type
_entity_poly.pdbx_seq_one_letter_code
_entity_poly.pdbx_strand_id
1 'polypeptide(L)'
;MKFLTQHLYKIGFISEDDFYFFKIIHDVKAAVKEITGFYRIYHSARWVGGKLVIRIARALSAASVAELNNKFADVLRRGSIVQSKALPQERNEPEILALPRLVLTPHRRSFGRFRQLIDAINRAECA
;
A
#
# COMPACT_ATOMS: atom_id res chain seq x y z
N MET A 1 -1.70 -23.89 2.58
CA MET A 1 -2.19 -23.30 1.31
C MET A 1 -3.29 -24.09 0.60
N LYS A 2 -3.42 -25.43 0.78
CA LYS A 2 -4.39 -26.26 0.04
C LYS A 2 -5.83 -25.73 0.05
N PHE A 3 -6.34 -25.27 1.19
CA PHE A 3 -7.68 -24.71 1.30
C PHE A 3 -7.87 -23.47 0.40
N LEU A 4 -6.99 -22.48 0.54
CA LEU A 4 -7.05 -21.24 -0.24
C LEU A 4 -6.94 -21.50 -1.74
N THR A 5 -5.99 -22.35 -2.16
CA THR A 5 -5.78 -22.61 -3.59
C THR A 5 -6.87 -23.49 -4.20
N GLN A 6 -7.29 -24.56 -3.53
CA GLN A 6 -8.21 -25.55 -4.12
C GLN A 6 -9.69 -25.21 -3.89
N HIS A 7 -10.02 -24.56 -2.78
CA HIS A 7 -11.41 -24.35 -2.38
C HIS A 7 -11.86 -22.88 -2.45
N LEU A 8 -10.95 -21.91 -2.55
CA LEU A 8 -11.34 -20.51 -2.73
C LEU A 8 -10.92 -19.98 -4.11
N TYR A 9 -9.64 -20.16 -4.48
CA TYR A 9 -9.10 -19.61 -5.71
C TYR A 9 -9.67 -20.30 -6.97
N LYS A 10 -9.59 -21.64 -7.04
CA LYS A 10 -10.06 -22.40 -8.22
C LYS A 10 -11.53 -22.18 -8.59
N ILE A 11 -12.37 -21.83 -7.61
CA ILE A 11 -13.80 -21.60 -7.81
C ILE A 11 -14.15 -20.10 -7.84
N GLY A 12 -13.15 -19.22 -7.88
CA GLY A 12 -13.32 -17.77 -8.11
C GLY A 12 -13.75 -16.94 -6.89
N PHE A 13 -13.69 -17.50 -5.68
CA PHE A 13 -14.02 -16.76 -4.45
C PHE A 13 -12.93 -15.80 -4.00
N ILE A 14 -11.68 -16.06 -4.38
CA ILE A 14 -10.54 -15.14 -4.20
C ILE A 14 -9.77 -15.02 -5.52
N SER A 15 -9.06 -13.91 -5.68
CA SER A 15 -8.18 -13.62 -6.82
C SER A 15 -6.73 -14.05 -6.55
N GLU A 16 -5.90 -14.07 -7.60
CA GLU A 16 -4.46 -14.33 -7.45
C GLU A 16 -3.79 -13.27 -6.55
N ASP A 17 -4.24 -12.02 -6.64
CA ASP A 17 -3.74 -10.93 -5.81
C ASP A 17 -3.94 -11.19 -4.32
N ASP A 18 -4.99 -11.93 -3.94
CA ASP A 18 -5.29 -12.17 -2.52
C ASP A 18 -4.24 -13.03 -1.81
N PHE A 19 -3.36 -13.72 -2.55
CA PHE A 19 -2.21 -14.41 -1.95
C PHE A 19 -1.11 -13.47 -1.47
N TYR A 20 -1.11 -12.21 -1.90
CA TYR A 20 -0.14 -11.22 -1.43
C TYR A 20 -0.52 -10.63 -0.07
N PHE A 21 -1.77 -10.81 0.37
CA PHE A 21 -2.27 -10.21 1.59
C PHE A 21 -1.69 -10.76 2.89
N PHE A 22 -1.29 -12.02 2.88
CA PHE A 22 -0.79 -12.71 4.06
C PHE A 22 0.51 -13.42 3.71
N LYS A 23 1.37 -13.59 4.71
CA LYS A 23 2.59 -14.37 4.60
C LYS A 23 2.61 -15.40 5.71
N ILE A 24 2.92 -16.63 5.34
CA ILE A 24 3.15 -17.72 6.29
C ILE A 24 4.65 -17.78 6.51
N ILE A 25 5.08 -17.51 7.73
CA ILE A 25 6.50 -17.47 8.11
C ILE A 25 6.70 -18.45 9.26
N HIS A 26 7.77 -19.25 9.18
CA HIS A 26 8.07 -20.32 10.14
C HIS A 26 9.28 -20.01 11.03
N ASP A 27 9.93 -18.87 10.85
CA ASP A 27 11.07 -18.45 11.64
C ASP A 27 10.94 -17.01 12.15
N VAL A 28 11.40 -16.78 13.37
CA VAL A 28 11.26 -15.50 14.07
C VAL A 28 12.02 -14.38 13.33
N LYS A 29 13.19 -14.68 12.76
CA LYS A 29 14.04 -13.66 12.10
C LYS A 29 13.36 -13.12 10.84
N ALA A 30 12.77 -13.98 10.03
CA ALA A 30 12.00 -13.59 8.85
C ALA A 30 10.72 -12.87 9.23
N ALA A 31 10.06 -13.25 10.34
CA ALA A 31 8.87 -12.54 10.82
C ALA A 31 9.21 -11.10 11.21
N VAL A 32 10.30 -10.90 11.95
CA VAL A 32 10.80 -9.56 12.29
C VAL A 32 11.17 -8.77 11.03
N LYS A 33 11.88 -9.38 10.08
CA LYS A 33 12.23 -8.75 8.80
C LYS A 33 11.00 -8.33 8.00
N GLU A 34 9.95 -9.15 7.97
CA GLU A 34 8.70 -8.82 7.28
C GLU A 34 7.99 -7.63 7.94
N ILE A 35 7.82 -7.65 9.26
CA ILE A 35 7.13 -6.59 10.00
C ILE A 35 7.89 -5.27 9.89
N THR A 36 9.21 -5.29 10.13
CA THR A 36 10.05 -4.08 10.03
C THR A 36 10.13 -3.57 8.59
N GLY A 37 10.15 -4.46 7.59
CA GLY A 37 10.08 -4.10 6.19
C GLY A 37 8.74 -3.44 5.81
N PHE A 38 7.63 -3.95 6.34
CA PHE A 38 6.29 -3.39 6.10
C PHE A 38 6.13 -1.97 6.66
N TYR A 39 6.80 -1.63 7.76
CA TYR A 39 6.75 -0.29 8.37
C TYR A 39 7.98 0.58 8.06
N ARG A 40 8.82 0.19 7.09
CA ARG A 40 10.06 0.94 6.77
C ARG A 40 9.77 2.37 6.30
N ILE A 41 8.80 2.52 5.41
CA ILE A 41 8.34 3.80 4.86
C ILE A 41 6.84 3.96 5.06
N TYR A 42 6.05 2.91 4.88
CA TYR A 42 4.62 2.95 5.14
C TYR A 42 4.33 3.17 6.64
N HIS A 43 3.44 4.10 6.97
CA HIS A 43 2.98 4.34 8.33
C HIS A 43 1.54 3.84 8.53
N SER A 44 0.62 4.33 7.72
CA SER A 44 -0.81 4.03 7.82
C SER A 44 -1.53 4.45 6.55
N ALA A 45 -2.80 4.11 6.40
CA ALA A 45 -3.64 4.66 5.34
C ALA A 45 -5.04 4.96 5.86
N ARG A 46 -5.71 5.91 5.23
CA ARG A 46 -7.14 6.17 5.45
C ARG A 46 -7.85 6.58 4.18
N TRP A 47 -9.16 6.42 4.19
CA TRP A 47 -10.02 6.96 3.15
C TRP A 47 -10.43 8.40 3.48
N VAL A 48 -10.36 9.26 2.46
CA VAL A 48 -10.92 10.63 2.48
C VAL A 48 -11.84 10.76 1.27
N GLY A 49 -13.13 10.54 1.49
CA GLY A 49 -14.10 10.36 0.41
C GLY A 49 -13.67 9.24 -0.53
N GLY A 50 -13.51 9.55 -1.82
CA GLY A 50 -13.04 8.60 -2.83
C GLY A 50 -11.52 8.40 -2.91
N LYS A 51 -10.72 9.15 -2.12
CA LYS A 51 -9.26 9.08 -2.16
C LYS A 51 -8.73 8.14 -1.09
N LEU A 52 -7.77 7.30 -1.44
CA LEU A 52 -6.92 6.61 -0.48
C LEU A 52 -5.73 7.53 -0.18
N VAL A 53 -5.52 7.82 1.09
CA VAL A 53 -4.39 8.61 1.58
C VAL A 53 -3.48 7.65 2.33
N ILE A 54 -2.33 7.34 1.75
CA ILE A 54 -1.28 6.55 2.36
C ILE A 54 -0.29 7.50 3.01
N ARG A 55 -0.10 7.39 4.33
CA ARG A 55 0.88 8.17 5.09
C ARG A 55 2.20 7.41 5.07
N ILE A 56 3.28 8.14 4.82
CA ILE A 56 4.63 7.60 4.73
C ILE A 56 5.57 8.36 5.66
N ALA A 57 6.53 7.66 6.25
CA ALA A 57 7.49 8.23 7.21
C ALA A 57 8.51 9.17 6.55
N ARG A 58 8.77 8.97 5.25
CA ARG A 58 9.77 9.73 4.46
C ARG A 58 9.22 10.01 3.08
N ALA A 59 9.53 11.16 2.53
CA ALA A 59 9.12 11.51 1.17
C ALA A 59 9.86 10.64 0.16
N LEU A 60 9.16 10.16 -0.86
CA LEU A 60 9.75 9.42 -1.97
C LEU A 60 10.37 10.37 -3.00
N SER A 61 11.39 9.90 -3.70
CA SER A 61 11.96 10.62 -4.84
C SER A 61 10.94 10.75 -5.98
N ALA A 62 11.06 11.79 -6.82
CA ALA A 62 10.16 11.97 -7.96
C ALA A 62 10.18 10.77 -8.92
N ALA A 63 11.37 10.16 -9.11
CA ALA A 63 11.54 8.96 -9.91
C ALA A 63 10.77 7.76 -9.33
N SER A 64 10.84 7.56 -7.99
CA SER A 64 10.08 6.51 -7.33
C SER A 64 8.57 6.71 -7.46
N VAL A 65 8.06 7.95 -7.34
CA VAL A 65 6.63 8.23 -7.55
C VAL A 65 6.20 7.95 -9.00
N ALA A 66 7.04 8.28 -9.99
CA ALA A 66 6.77 7.96 -11.39
C ALA A 66 6.75 6.44 -11.63
N GLU A 67 7.68 5.70 -11.03
CA GLU A 67 7.72 4.24 -11.11
C GLU A 67 6.48 3.60 -10.48
N LEU A 68 6.02 4.10 -9.33
CA LEU A 68 4.76 3.64 -8.72
C LEU A 68 3.56 3.86 -9.65
N ASN A 69 3.49 5.01 -10.32
CA ASN A 69 2.42 5.28 -11.29
C ASN A 69 2.45 4.31 -12.47
N ASN A 70 3.65 3.99 -12.99
CA ASN A 70 3.79 3.02 -14.07
C ASN A 70 3.37 1.61 -13.61
N LYS A 71 3.82 1.19 -12.43
CA LYS A 71 3.61 -0.17 -11.92
C LYS A 71 2.21 -0.45 -11.40
N PHE A 72 1.46 0.57 -10.97
CA PHE A 72 0.17 0.43 -10.32
C PHE A 72 -0.95 1.23 -11.01
N ALA A 73 -0.81 1.51 -12.30
CA ALA A 73 -1.86 2.16 -13.09
C ALA A 73 -3.19 1.37 -13.04
N ASP A 74 -3.11 0.03 -12.98
CA ASP A 74 -4.25 -0.88 -12.85
C ASP A 74 -5.07 -0.68 -11.56
N VAL A 75 -4.43 -0.17 -10.51
CA VAL A 75 -5.08 0.13 -9.22
C VAL A 75 -5.93 1.40 -9.31
N LEU A 76 -5.57 2.33 -10.19
CA LEU A 76 -6.13 3.67 -10.25
C LEU A 76 -7.45 3.67 -11.02
N ARG A 77 -8.51 4.15 -10.36
CA ARG A 77 -9.78 4.46 -11.05
C ARG A 77 -9.68 5.74 -11.86
N ARG A 78 -8.88 6.72 -11.39
CA ARG A 78 -8.62 7.98 -12.08
C ARG A 78 -7.37 8.67 -11.53
N GLY A 79 -6.77 9.51 -12.37
CA GLY A 79 -5.61 10.32 -12.00
C GLY A 79 -4.36 9.48 -11.79
N SER A 80 -3.50 9.93 -10.89
CA SER A 80 -2.20 9.34 -10.56
C SER A 80 -2.01 9.25 -9.04
N ILE A 81 -1.00 8.50 -8.63
CA ILE A 81 -0.42 8.56 -7.29
C ILE A 81 0.39 9.85 -7.19
N VAL A 82 0.02 10.73 -6.26
CA VAL A 82 0.66 12.04 -6.06
C VAL A 82 1.15 12.17 -4.63
N GLN A 83 2.38 12.66 -4.47
CA GLN A 83 2.91 12.99 -3.14
C GLN A 83 2.38 14.34 -2.66
N SER A 84 1.84 14.41 -1.44
CA SER A 84 1.27 15.63 -0.87
C SER A 84 1.52 15.77 0.63
N LYS A 85 1.16 16.93 1.18
CA LYS A 85 0.98 17.13 2.63
C LYS A 85 -0.37 16.57 3.09
N ALA A 86 -0.65 16.66 4.39
CA ALA A 86 -1.94 16.32 4.98
C ALA A 86 -3.10 17.00 4.23
N LEU A 87 -4.19 16.25 4.03
CA LEU A 87 -5.43 16.84 3.55
C LEU A 87 -6.17 17.57 4.69
N PRO A 88 -7.01 18.58 4.41
CA PRO A 88 -7.77 19.29 5.43
C PRO A 88 -8.61 18.37 6.35
N GLN A 89 -9.07 17.23 5.84
CA GLN A 89 -9.85 16.23 6.57
C GLN A 89 -9.02 15.41 7.60
N GLU A 90 -7.70 15.58 7.63
CA GLU A 90 -6.80 14.92 8.59
C GLU A 90 -6.44 15.81 9.78
N ARG A 91 -7.00 17.03 9.88
CA ARG A 91 -6.68 18.01 10.95
C ARG A 91 -6.91 17.48 12.37
N ASN A 92 -7.74 16.46 12.53
CA ASN A 92 -8.04 15.81 13.80
C ASN A 92 -6.94 14.83 14.27
N GLU A 93 -5.89 14.60 13.48
CA GLU A 93 -4.76 13.71 13.81
C GLU A 93 -3.43 14.52 13.84
N PRO A 94 -3.26 15.47 14.78
CA PRO A 94 -2.17 16.44 14.78
C PRO A 94 -0.77 15.79 14.84
N GLU A 95 -0.64 14.68 15.57
CA GLU A 95 0.62 13.96 15.79
C GLU A 95 1.29 13.46 14.50
N ILE A 96 0.50 13.27 13.45
CA ILE A 96 0.95 12.73 12.16
C ILE A 96 0.70 13.70 11.00
N LEU A 97 0.33 14.96 11.28
CA LEU A 97 0.13 15.99 10.25
C LEU A 97 1.42 16.32 9.49
N ALA A 98 2.59 16.14 10.11
CA ALA A 98 3.88 16.41 9.48
C ALA A 98 4.31 15.35 8.44
N LEU A 99 3.75 14.14 8.47
CA LEU A 99 4.19 13.04 7.61
C LEU A 99 3.90 13.29 6.12
N PRO A 100 4.74 12.89 5.17
CA PRO A 100 4.36 12.91 3.75
C PRO A 100 3.21 11.93 3.45
N ARG A 101 2.42 12.22 2.40
CA ARG A 101 1.32 11.38 1.92
C ARG A 101 1.56 10.97 0.47
N LEU A 102 1.14 9.77 0.11
CA LEU A 102 0.77 9.41 -1.26
C LEU A 102 -0.76 9.38 -1.35
N VAL A 103 -1.31 10.19 -2.24
CA VAL A 103 -2.75 10.32 -2.45
C VAL A 103 -3.08 9.76 -3.82
N LEU A 104 -4.07 8.87 -3.86
CA LEU A 104 -4.53 8.22 -5.08
C LEU A 104 -6.05 8.02 -5.05
N THR A 105 -6.67 7.86 -6.22
CA THR A 105 -8.09 7.49 -6.34
C THR A 105 -8.21 6.10 -6.96
N PRO A 106 -8.14 5.03 -6.16
CA PRO A 106 -8.12 3.67 -6.68
C PRO A 106 -9.53 3.11 -6.88
N HIS A 107 -9.63 1.97 -7.57
CA HIS A 107 -10.79 1.10 -7.43
C HIS A 107 -10.82 0.51 -6.02
N ARG A 108 -12.01 0.35 -5.40
CA ARG A 108 -12.15 -0.29 -4.08
C ARG A 108 -12.29 -1.82 -4.22
N ARG A 109 -11.30 -2.44 -4.85
CA ARG A 109 -11.20 -3.89 -5.10
C ARG A 109 -9.73 -4.29 -5.16
N SER A 110 -9.46 -5.59 -5.28
CA SER A 110 -8.10 -6.12 -5.49
C SER A 110 -7.12 -5.63 -4.43
N PHE A 111 -7.51 -5.76 -3.16
CA PHE A 111 -6.71 -5.22 -2.07
C PHE A 111 -5.35 -5.94 -1.88
N GLY A 112 -5.19 -7.16 -2.40
CA GLY A 112 -3.88 -7.79 -2.53
C GLY A 112 -2.89 -6.95 -3.36
N ARG A 113 -3.41 -6.27 -4.40
CA ARG A 113 -2.65 -5.29 -5.18
C ARG A 113 -2.27 -4.06 -4.38
N PHE A 114 -3.09 -3.64 -3.41
CA PHE A 114 -2.74 -2.57 -2.48
C PHE A 114 -1.61 -3.00 -1.55
N ARG A 115 -1.63 -4.26 -1.10
CA ARG A 115 -0.53 -4.82 -0.31
C ARG A 115 0.78 -4.82 -1.12
N GLN A 116 0.73 -5.13 -2.42
CA GLN A 116 1.88 -5.00 -3.31
C GLN A 116 2.35 -3.55 -3.51
N LEU A 117 1.42 -2.57 -3.59
CA LEU A 117 1.75 -1.15 -3.62
C LEU A 117 2.50 -0.73 -2.35
N ILE A 118 2.04 -1.16 -1.17
CA ILE A 118 2.72 -0.92 0.11
C ILE A 118 4.12 -1.53 0.10
N ASP A 119 4.28 -2.73 -0.43
CA ASP A 119 5.59 -3.38 -0.61
C ASP A 119 6.52 -2.57 -1.51
N ALA A 120 6.00 -2.00 -2.61
CA ALA A 120 6.78 -1.15 -3.51
C ALA A 120 7.16 0.18 -2.85
N ILE A 121 6.24 0.82 -2.12
CA ILE A 121 6.52 2.02 -1.31
C ILE A 121 7.65 1.74 -0.32
N ASN A 122 7.59 0.60 0.37
CA ASN A 122 8.62 0.19 1.32
C ASN A 122 9.94 -0.21 0.67
N ARG A 123 10.06 -0.28 -0.66
CA ARG A 123 11.34 -0.49 -1.37
C ARG A 123 11.80 0.73 -2.16
N ALA A 124 10.96 1.76 -2.27
CA ALA A 124 11.25 2.98 -3.01
C ALA A 124 12.41 3.77 -2.40
N GLU A 125 13.05 4.56 -3.26
CA GLU A 125 14.05 5.53 -2.87
C GLU A 125 13.38 6.77 -2.28
N CYS A 126 13.93 7.25 -1.16
CA CYS A 126 13.49 8.48 -0.53
C CYS A 126 14.24 9.69 -1.11
N ALA A 127 13.60 10.85 -1.07
CA ALA A 127 14.25 12.13 -1.34
C ALA A 127 15.18 12.53 -0.18
#